data_AF-A0A316EE07-F1
#
_entry.id   AF-A0A316EE07-F1
#
_cell.length_a   1.000
_cell.length_b   1.000
_cell.length_c   1.000
_cell.angle_alpha   90.00
_cell.angle_beta   90.00
_cell.angle_gamma   90.00
#
_symmetry.space_group_name_H-M   'P 1'
#
loop_
_entity.id
_entity.type
_entity.pdbx_description
1 polymer ?
#
loop_
_entity_poly.entity_id
_entity_poly.type
_entity_poly.pdbx_seq_one_letter_code
_entity_poly.pdbx_strand_id
1 'polypeptide(L)'
;MGILPYGNKPNHRDNINKATNNIISKFPEENPFIHYIDIGPVYYNEEGMVNRELMPDYLHPNAEGHMLMFKTLEGQIEKLMVN
;
A
#
# COMPACT_ATOMS: atom_id res chain seq x y z
N MET A 1 -2.12 7.06 2.57
CA MET A 1 -1.67 5.69 2.25
C MET A 1 -1.02 5.70 0.87
N GLY A 2 -0.01 4.85 0.64
CA GLY A 2 0.59 4.64 -0.69
C GLY A 2 -0.39 4.01 -1.68
N ILE A 3 -0.20 4.31 -2.96
CA ILE A 3 -0.86 3.64 -4.08
C ILE A 3 -0.38 2.19 -4.13
N LEU A 4 -1.32 1.25 -4.27
CA LEU A 4 -1.03 -0.18 -4.29
C LEU A 4 -0.28 -0.61 -5.58
N PRO A 5 0.37 -1.78 -5.56
CA PRO A 5 1.00 -2.36 -6.75
C PRO A 5 0.03 -2.54 -7.93
N TYR A 6 0.58 -2.55 -9.15
CA TYR A 6 -0.20 -2.74 -10.37
C TYR A 6 0.46 -3.78 -11.28
N GLY A 7 -0.32 -4.77 -11.72
CA GLY A 7 0.10 -5.80 -12.67
C GLY A 7 0.94 -6.91 -12.03
N ASN A 8 0.95 -8.09 -12.66
CA ASN A 8 1.64 -9.27 -12.12
C ASN A 8 3.15 -9.03 -11.88
N LYS A 9 3.83 -8.43 -12.86
CA LYS A 9 5.26 -8.12 -12.82
C LYS A 9 5.48 -6.61 -12.79
N PRO A 10 6.63 -6.13 -12.27
CA PRO A 10 7.02 -4.74 -12.39
C PRO A 10 6.87 -4.23 -13.83
N ASN A 11 6.21 -3.09 -13.98
CA ASN A 11 5.89 -2.50 -15.26
C ASN A 11 5.85 -0.97 -15.14
N HIS A 12 5.61 -0.29 -16.26
CA HIS A 12 5.61 1.18 -16.29
C HIS A 12 4.62 1.81 -15.30
N ARG A 13 3.43 1.22 -15.09
CA ARG A 13 2.43 1.74 -14.14
C ARG A 13 2.83 1.50 -12.69
N ASP A 14 3.38 0.31 -12.39
CA ASP A 14 3.95 0.02 -11.07
C ASP A 14 5.08 1.01 -10.71
N ASN A 15 5.95 1.35 -11.68
CA ASN A 15 6.99 2.35 -11.50
C ASN A 15 6.43 3.76 -11.25
N ILE A 16 5.34 4.14 -11.92
CA ILE A 16 4.63 5.40 -11.65
C ILE A 16 4.08 5.39 -10.22
N ASN A 17 3.41 4.32 -9.80
CA ASN A 17 2.87 4.21 -8.44
C ASN A 17 3.98 4.37 -7.39
N LYS A 18 5.12 3.70 -7.57
CA LYS A 18 6.30 3.83 -6.68
C LYS A 18 6.87 5.25 -6.67
N ALA A 19 7.01 5.89 -7.82
CA ALA A 19 7.48 7.27 -7.91
C ALA A 19 6.52 8.25 -7.24
N THR A 20 5.21 8.06 -7.42
CA THR A 20 4.18 8.87 -6.76
C THR A 20 4.19 8.64 -5.25
N ASN A 21 4.34 7.41 -4.78
CA ASN A 21 4.46 7.10 -3.35
C ASN A 21 5.66 7.80 -2.70
N ASN A 22 6.80 7.86 -3.39
CA ASN A 22 7.99 8.61 -2.93
C ASN A 22 7.76 10.13 -2.82
N ILE A 23 6.81 10.68 -3.58
CA ILE A 23 6.43 12.10 -3.47
C ILE A 23 5.47 12.27 -2.29
N ILE A 24 4.42 11.45 -2.22
CA ILE A 24 3.40 11.51 -1.17
C ILE A 24 4.02 11.29 0.22
N SER A 25 5.05 10.44 0.33
CA SER A 25 5.70 10.12 1.60
C SER A 25 6.35 11.32 2.30
N LYS A 26 6.56 12.42 1.58
CA LYS A 26 7.17 13.66 2.10
C LYS A 26 6.16 14.61 2.71
N PHE A 27 4.86 14.46 2.43
CA PHE A 27 3.83 15.37 2.94
C PHE A 27 3.77 15.49 4.47
N PRO A 28 4.07 14.44 5.27
CA PRO A 28 4.20 14.58 6.72
C PRO A 28 5.28 15.56 7.18
N GLU A 29 6.29 15.87 6.35
CA GLU A 29 7.35 16.84 6.66
C GLU A 29 6.80 18.28 6.69
N GLU A 30 5.75 18.56 5.91
CA GLU A 30 5.15 19.90 5.77
C GLU A 30 3.94 20.10 6.70
N ASN A 31 3.23 19.02 7.06
CA ASN A 31 2.02 19.10 7.87
C ASN A 31 1.95 17.95 8.89
N PRO A 32 2.01 18.25 10.20
CA PRO A 32 2.00 17.23 11.25
C PRO A 32 0.67 16.48 11.38
N PHE A 33 -0.41 16.95 10.76
CA PHE A 33 -1.69 16.24 10.71
C PHE A 33 -1.78 15.23 9.55
N ILE A 34 -0.77 15.19 8.67
CA ILE A 34 -0.70 14.21 7.58
C ILE A 34 0.20 13.05 8.02
N HIS A 35 -0.36 11.84 8.01
CA HIS A 35 0.39 10.61 8.27
C HIS A 35 0.46 9.77 6.99
N TYR A 36 1.67 9.39 6.59
CA TYR A 36 1.90 8.51 5.44
C TYR A 36 2.20 7.09 5.90
N ILE A 37 1.59 6.12 5.21
CA ILE A 37 1.78 4.68 5.44
C ILE A 37 1.80 4.02 4.06
N ASP A 38 2.82 3.22 3.79
CA ASP A 38 2.88 2.36 2.60
C ASP A 38 2.67 0.90 3.00
N ILE A 39 1.57 0.32 2.54
CA ILE A 39 1.25 -1.09 2.74
C ILE A 39 1.44 -1.90 1.46
N GLY A 40 1.85 -1.28 0.35
CA GLY A 40 2.07 -1.97 -0.93
C GLY A 40 2.91 -3.25 -0.83
N PRO A 41 3.99 -3.29 0.00
CA PRO A 41 4.83 -4.47 0.14
C PRO A 41 4.09 -5.77 0.53
N VAL A 42 2.97 -5.69 1.26
CA VAL A 42 2.24 -6.89 1.71
C VAL A 42 1.53 -7.63 0.56
N TYR A 43 1.43 -6.99 -0.62
CA TYR A 43 0.80 -7.57 -1.80
C TYR A 43 1.80 -8.21 -2.77
N TYR A 44 3.10 -8.15 -2.50
CA TYR A 44 4.10 -8.88 -3.28
C TYR A 44 4.40 -10.25 -2.68
N ASN A 45 4.70 -11.22 -3.53
CA ASN A 45 5.27 -12.50 -3.12
C ASN A 45 6.81 -12.40 -2.97
N GLU A 46 7.46 -13.48 -2.58
CA GLU A 46 8.92 -13.55 -2.40
C GLU A 46 9.71 -13.26 -3.69
N GLU A 47 9.07 -13.43 -4.84
CA GLU A 47 9.65 -13.17 -6.17
C GLU A 47 9.42 -11.73 -6.64
N GLY A 48 8.79 -10.88 -5.81
CA GLY A 48 8.48 -9.48 -6.13
C GLY A 48 7.34 -9.31 -7.14
N MET A 49 6.51 -10.34 -7.35
CA MET A 49 5.31 -10.29 -8.18
C MET A 49 4.06 -10.05 -7.33
N VAL A 50 3.03 -9.43 -7.91
CA VAL A 50 1.77 -9.21 -7.21
C VAL A 50 1.08 -10.55 -6.93
N ASN A 51 0.78 -10.79 -5.66
CA ASN A 51 0.17 -12.02 -5.20
C ASN A 51 -1.29 -12.12 -5.70
N ARG A 52 -1.52 -13.05 -6.63
CA ARG A 52 -2.84 -13.29 -7.23
C ARG A 52 -3.89 -13.74 -6.21
N GLU A 53 -3.49 -14.42 -5.14
CA GLU A 53 -4.42 -14.86 -4.08
C GLU A 53 -4.97 -13.67 -3.28
N LEU A 54 -4.27 -12.54 -3.26
CA LEU A 54 -4.73 -11.30 -2.62
C LEU A 54 -5.32 -10.31 -3.64
N MET A 55 -4.79 -10.27 -4.86
CA MET A 55 -5.21 -9.38 -5.95
C MET A 55 -5.44 -10.17 -7.25
N PRO A 56 -6.62 -10.78 -7.46
CA PRO A 56 -6.84 -11.77 -8.52
C PRO A 56 -6.73 -11.22 -9.95
N ASP A 57 -6.93 -9.93 -10.13
CA ASP A 57 -6.75 -9.20 -11.40
C ASP A 57 -5.44 -8.37 -11.44
N TYR A 58 -4.59 -8.55 -10.43
CA TYR A 58 -3.35 -7.80 -10.21
C TYR A 58 -3.55 -6.29 -10.01
N LEU A 59 -4.73 -5.88 -9.53
CA LEU A 59 -5.05 -4.48 -9.25
C LEU A 59 -5.89 -4.29 -7.99
N HIS A 60 -6.96 -5.06 -7.84
CA HIS A 60 -7.91 -4.89 -6.75
C HIS A 60 -7.72 -6.00 -5.71
N PRO A 61 -7.62 -5.67 -4.41
CA PRO A 61 -7.67 -6.67 -3.36
C PRO A 61 -9.01 -7.41 -3.39
N ASN A 62 -8.98 -8.73 -3.18
CA ASN A 62 -10.17 -9.49 -2.85
C ASN A 62 -10.51 -9.37 -1.35
N ALA A 63 -11.43 -10.19 -0.84
CA ALA A 63 -11.82 -10.18 0.56
C ALA A 63 -10.64 -10.42 1.51
N GLU A 64 -9.73 -11.35 1.18
CA GLU A 64 -8.54 -11.64 1.98
C GLU A 64 -7.51 -10.51 1.91
N GLY A 65 -7.30 -9.94 0.72
CA GLY A 65 -6.45 -8.77 0.53
C GLY A 65 -6.95 -7.55 1.31
N HIS A 66 -8.26 -7.32 1.34
CA HIS A 66 -8.85 -6.28 2.18
C HIS A 66 -8.69 -6.57 3.67
N MET A 67 -8.88 -7.82 4.12
CA MET A 67 -8.65 -8.19 5.51
C MET A 67 -7.19 -7.94 5.93
N LEU A 68 -6.23 -8.27 5.06
CA LEU A 68 -4.81 -7.98 5.27
C LEU A 68 -4.53 -6.47 5.35
N MET A 69 -5.14 -5.67 4.47
CA MET A 69 -5.09 -4.20 4.55
C MET A 69 -5.54 -3.70 5.92
N PHE A 70 -6.71 -4.14 6.40
CA PHE A 70 -7.23 -3.71 7.70
C PHE A 70 -6.29 -4.07 8.84
N LYS A 71 -5.85 -5.34 8.92
CA LYS A 71 -4.90 -5.80 9.96
C LYS A 71 -3.58 -5.03 9.94
N THR A 72 -3.10 -4.64 8.76
CA THR A 72 -1.84 -3.89 8.61
C THR A 72 -1.99 -2.44 9.07
N LEU A 73 -3.18 -1.85 8.86
CA LEU A 73 -3.46 -0.45 9.21
C LEU A 73 -3.96 -0.28 10.66
N GLU A 74 -4.57 -1.29 11.26
CA GLU A 74 -5.23 -1.23 12.58
C GLU A 74 -4.34 -0.57 13.64
N GLY A 75 -3.13 -1.09 13.87
CA GLY A 75 -2.23 -0.53 14.89
C GLY A 75 -1.70 0.88 14.57
N GLN A 76 -1.81 1.36 13.33
CA GLN A 76 -1.51 2.76 13.00
C GLN A 76 -2.71 3.65 13.25
N ILE A 77 -3.92 3.19 12.89
CA ILE A 77 -5.16 3.90 13.16
C ILE A 77 -5.35 4.08 14.67
N GLU A 78 -5.14 3.03 15.47
CA GLU A 78 -5.24 3.11 16.92
C GLU A 78 -4.37 4.21 17.52
N LYS A 79 -3.11 4.34 17.08
CA LYS A 79 -2.19 5.40 17.54
C LYS A 79 -2.69 6.81 17.26
N LEU A 80 -3.47 6.98 16.20
CA LEU A 80 -4.05 8.27 15.80
C LEU A 80 -5.38 8.57 16.50
N MET A 81 -6.00 7.57 17.12
CA MET A 81 -7.29 7.69 17.81
C MET A 81 -7.14 8.04 19.30
N VAL A 82 -5.94 7.92 19.87
CA VAL A 82 -5.69 8.26 21.29
C VAL A 82 -5.40 9.76 21.41
N ASN A 83 -6.30 10.46 22.11
CA ASN A 83 -6.07 11.84 22.59
C ASN A 83 -5.21 11.83 23.86
#